data_AF-A0A850R056-F1
#
_entry.id   AF-A0A850R056-F1
#
_cell.length_a   1.000
_cell.length_b   1.000
_cell.length_c   1.000
_cell.angle_alpha   90.00
_cell.angle_beta   90.00
_cell.angle_gamma   90.00
#
_symmetry.space_group_name_H-M   'P 1'
#
loop_
_entity.id
_entity.type
_entity.pdbx_description
1 polymer ?
#
loop_
_entity_poly.entity_id
_entity_poly.type
_entity_poly.pdbx_seq_one_letter_code
_entity_poly.pdbx_strand_id
1 'polypeptide(L)'
;MLQQIYYVFTLTYIDLHSLITLGHEESRNFSPIFYNLGLTRPTSFFAEPSNASAVLTFLSFSYISILNQVNKVSLLGFIVASMTLSSAAVLISGLSLLVLVLFDKTFFKNIYIKIFSFFLFVSSLSYVVLLTVDRIFGNTEYDMISSRTNIFRYLYEQDWINYFFGNGILILKNPIIYSGIEIYNYTFRDSGFFVNLFFSTGIVGVVFFIFWSKLKIKKMSLLIIFLIILNSKYDYLQPVFWMLIFCVSISSYKIKGYK
;
A
#
# COMPACT_ATOMS: atom_id res chain seq x y z
N MET A 1 -9.55 13.14 -6.86
CA MET A 1 -10.83 13.82 -7.15
C MET A 1 -10.91 14.31 -8.59
N LEU A 2 -10.05 15.23 -9.05
CA LEU A 2 -10.17 15.80 -10.41
C LEU A 2 -10.15 14.76 -11.54
N GLN A 3 -9.22 13.78 -11.49
CA GLN A 3 -9.18 12.68 -12.47
C GLN A 3 -10.50 11.90 -12.53
N GLN A 4 -11.13 11.65 -11.38
CA GLN A 4 -12.41 10.93 -11.32
C GLN A 4 -13.55 11.76 -11.89
N ILE A 5 -13.64 13.03 -11.49
CA ILE A 5 -14.67 13.96 -11.95
C ILE A 5 -14.59 14.07 -13.47
N TYR A 6 -13.38 14.31 -13.99
CA TYR A 6 -13.15 14.39 -15.42
C TYR A 6 -13.53 13.10 -16.15
N TYR A 7 -13.15 11.93 -15.60
CA TYR A 7 -13.51 10.63 -16.18
C TYR A 7 -15.02 10.42 -16.22
N VAL A 8 -15.76 10.76 -15.16
CA VAL A 8 -17.22 10.62 -15.13
C VAL A 8 -17.90 11.47 -16.21
N PHE A 9 -17.37 12.66 -16.51
CA PHE A 9 -17.95 13.54 -17.53
C PHE A 9 -17.52 13.23 -18.97
N THR A 10 -16.30 12.75 -19.17
CA THR A 10 -15.70 12.60 -20.51
C THR A 10 -15.50 11.15 -20.94
N LEU A 11 -15.59 10.20 -20.00
CA LEU A 11 -15.17 8.80 -20.15
C LEU A 11 -13.69 8.63 -20.53
N THR A 12 -12.89 9.70 -20.43
CA THR A 12 -11.45 9.69 -20.72
C THR A 12 -10.67 9.87 -19.43
N TYR A 13 -9.64 9.04 -19.23
CA TYR A 13 -8.81 9.12 -18.05
C TYR A 13 -7.62 10.04 -18.29
N ILE A 14 -7.44 11.05 -17.43
CA ILE A 14 -6.23 11.88 -17.46
C ILE A 14 -5.12 11.16 -16.71
N ASP A 15 -4.20 10.58 -17.47
CA ASP A 15 -3.02 9.95 -16.93
C ASP A 15 -1.91 10.98 -16.67
N LEU A 16 -1.92 11.56 -15.46
CA LEU A 16 -0.88 12.51 -15.05
C LEU A 16 0.49 11.84 -14.84
N HIS A 17 0.53 10.53 -14.61
CA HIS A 17 1.79 9.79 -14.49
C HIS A 17 2.47 9.70 -15.86
N SER A 18 1.71 9.38 -16.90
CA SER A 18 2.22 9.36 -18.29
C SER A 18 2.81 10.71 -18.72
N LEU A 19 2.24 11.82 -18.25
CA LEU A 19 2.78 13.16 -18.52
C LEU A 19 4.17 13.36 -17.90
N ILE A 20 4.40 12.82 -16.70
CA ILE A 20 5.70 12.92 -16.00
C ILE A 20 6.71 11.98 -16.63
N THR A 21 6.29 10.79 -17.04
CA THR A 21 7.15 9.79 -17.69
C THR A 21 7.31 10.04 -19.19
N LEU A 22 6.79 11.16 -19.70
CA LEU A 22 6.83 11.55 -21.12
C LEU A 22 6.24 10.47 -22.05
N GLY A 23 5.26 9.72 -21.56
CA GLY A 23 4.60 8.64 -22.29
C GLY A 23 5.32 7.30 -22.28
N HIS A 24 6.42 7.15 -21.54
CA HIS A 24 7.16 5.89 -21.45
C HIS A 24 6.49 4.85 -20.55
N GLU A 25 5.75 5.29 -19.53
CA GLU A 25 5.03 4.40 -18.61
C GLU A 25 3.61 4.93 -18.35
N GLU A 26 2.62 4.03 -18.40
CA GLU A 26 1.22 4.33 -18.12
C GLU A 26 0.84 3.91 -16.69
N SER A 27 -0.14 4.61 -16.13
CA SER A 27 -0.67 4.30 -14.81
C SER A 27 -1.68 3.15 -14.85
N ARG A 28 -1.66 2.31 -13.81
CA ARG A 28 -2.58 1.18 -13.60
C ARG A 28 -3.91 1.67 -13.04
N ASN A 29 -4.64 2.42 -13.84
CA ASN A 29 -5.93 3.03 -13.51
C ASN A 29 -7.14 2.07 -13.66
N PHE A 30 -6.98 0.99 -14.41
CA PHE A 30 -8.06 0.08 -14.79
C PHE A 30 -8.31 -1.00 -13.74
N SER A 31 -9.58 -1.27 -13.48
CA SER A 31 -10.06 -2.46 -12.79
C SER A 31 -11.45 -2.78 -13.36
N PRO A 32 -11.71 -4.04 -13.78
CA PRO A 32 -13.01 -4.43 -14.33
C PRO A 32 -14.18 -4.13 -13.39
N ILE A 33 -14.00 -4.30 -12.07
CA ILE A 33 -15.03 -4.02 -11.07
C ILE A 33 -15.41 -2.54 -11.09
N PHE A 34 -14.42 -1.63 -11.05
CA PHE A 34 -14.71 -0.20 -11.07
C PHE A 34 -15.20 0.29 -12.42
N TYR A 35 -14.67 -0.28 -13.51
CA TYR A 35 -15.09 0.07 -14.86
C TYR A 35 -16.58 -0.24 -15.09
N ASN A 36 -17.06 -1.40 -14.59
CA ASN A 36 -18.48 -1.76 -14.63
C ASN A 36 -19.37 -0.81 -13.81
N LEU A 37 -18.80 -0.11 -12.83
CA LEU A 37 -19.47 0.93 -12.05
C LEU A 37 -19.34 2.33 -12.67
N GLY A 38 -18.74 2.45 -13.87
CA GLY A 38 -18.48 3.75 -14.52
C GLY A 38 -17.36 4.56 -13.83
N LEU A 39 -16.47 3.89 -13.10
CA LEU A 39 -15.41 4.50 -12.31
C LEU A 39 -14.03 4.04 -12.79
N THR A 40 -13.03 4.91 -12.66
CA THR A 40 -11.61 4.54 -12.73
C THR A 40 -10.97 4.57 -11.34
N ARG A 41 -9.76 4.04 -11.23
CA ARG A 41 -8.94 4.19 -10.03
C ARG A 41 -7.97 5.37 -10.24
N PRO A 42 -8.14 6.50 -9.54
CA PRO A 42 -7.28 7.65 -9.74
C PRO A 42 -5.90 7.38 -9.11
N THR A 43 -4.86 7.61 -9.91
CA THR A 43 -3.47 7.31 -9.59
C THR A 43 -2.67 8.58 -9.25
N SER A 44 -3.27 9.77 -9.45
CA SER A 44 -2.56 11.04 -9.37
C SER A 44 -1.30 10.98 -10.27
N PHE A 45 -0.13 11.28 -9.72
CA PHE A 45 1.16 11.28 -10.42
C PHE A 45 1.91 9.94 -10.34
N PHE A 46 1.27 8.89 -9.81
CA PHE A 46 1.91 7.61 -9.53
C PHE A 46 1.50 6.54 -10.56
N ALA A 47 2.33 5.52 -10.70
CA ALA A 47 1.99 4.35 -11.52
C ALA A 47 0.79 3.56 -10.94
N GLU A 48 0.60 3.56 -9.61
CA GLU A 48 -0.44 2.76 -8.94
C GLU A 48 -1.30 3.57 -7.96
N PRO A 49 -2.62 3.28 -7.86
CA PRO A 49 -3.49 3.93 -6.89
C PRO A 49 -3.09 3.65 -5.43
N SER A 50 -2.52 2.46 -5.16
CA SER A 50 -1.95 2.08 -3.85
C SER A 50 -0.82 3.01 -3.42
N ASN A 51 0.02 3.46 -4.36
CA ASN A 51 1.18 4.30 -4.06
C ASN A 51 0.73 5.73 -3.78
N ALA A 52 -0.19 6.25 -4.60
CA ALA A 52 -0.77 7.58 -4.41
C ALA A 52 -1.45 7.70 -3.05
N SER A 53 -2.28 6.72 -2.70
CA SER A 53 -2.98 6.71 -1.42
C SER A 53 -2.05 6.56 -0.23
N ALA A 54 -1.05 5.69 -0.35
CA ALA A 54 -0.01 5.54 0.64
C ALA A 54 0.59 6.93 0.93
N VAL A 55 1.18 7.59 -0.06
CA VAL A 55 1.81 8.92 0.09
C VAL A 55 0.86 9.96 0.70
N LEU A 56 -0.38 10.05 0.23
CA LEU A 56 -1.37 11.01 0.76
C LEU A 56 -1.72 10.75 2.23
N THR A 57 -1.89 9.49 2.60
CA THR A 57 -2.11 9.07 3.99
C THR A 57 -0.91 9.44 4.85
N PHE A 58 0.31 9.23 4.36
CA PHE A 58 1.54 9.61 5.06
C PHE A 58 1.70 11.11 5.24
N LEU A 59 1.43 11.91 4.21
CA LEU A 59 1.47 13.37 4.32
C LEU A 59 0.48 13.88 5.35
N SER A 60 -0.70 13.25 5.43
CA SER A 60 -1.75 13.60 6.38
C SER A 60 -1.33 13.31 7.83
N PHE A 61 -0.75 12.14 8.10
CA PHE A 61 -0.20 11.79 9.41
C PHE A 61 0.99 12.67 9.80
N SER A 62 1.88 12.94 8.86
CA SER A 62 3.06 13.79 9.07
C SER A 62 2.64 15.21 9.44
N TYR A 63 1.64 15.74 8.72
CA TYR A 63 1.10 17.06 8.98
C TYR A 63 0.42 17.17 10.35
N ILE A 64 -0.34 16.15 10.77
CA ILE A 64 -0.89 16.06 12.13
C ILE A 64 0.24 16.03 13.17
N SER A 65 1.29 15.25 12.92
CA SER A 65 2.41 15.09 13.84
C SER A 65 3.23 16.38 14.00
N ILE A 66 3.40 17.15 12.93
CA ILE A 66 4.08 18.46 12.99
C ILE A 66 3.28 19.47 13.80
N LEU A 67 1.98 19.57 13.54
CA LEU A 67 1.14 20.56 14.18
C LEU A 67 0.60 20.13 15.55
N ASN A 68 0.80 18.85 15.92
CA ASN A 68 0.23 18.21 17.11
C ASN A 68 -1.29 18.40 17.25
N GLN A 69 -1.98 18.59 16.13
CA GLN A 69 -3.43 18.80 16.10
C GLN A 69 -4.01 18.23 14.81
N VAL A 70 -5.24 17.71 14.91
CA VAL A 70 -6.03 17.32 13.75
C VAL A 70 -6.76 18.56 13.25
N ASN A 71 -6.71 18.83 11.95
CA ASN A 71 -7.46 19.92 11.33
C ASN A 71 -8.16 19.48 10.04
N LYS A 72 -8.94 20.38 9.43
CA LYS A 72 -9.70 20.10 8.19
C LYS A 72 -8.81 19.63 7.03
N VAL A 73 -7.58 20.14 6.94
CA VAL A 73 -6.63 19.78 5.88
C VAL A 73 -6.17 18.32 6.04
N SER A 74 -5.84 17.91 7.26
CA SER A 74 -5.45 16.53 7.55
C SER A 74 -6.58 15.52 7.30
N LEU A 75 -7.83 15.89 7.64
CA LEU A 75 -9.02 15.11 7.34
C LEU A 75 -9.24 14.95 5.84
N LEU A 76 -9.11 16.06 5.10
CA LEU A 76 -9.24 16.06 3.64
C LEU A 76 -8.20 15.13 3.00
N GLY A 77 -6.98 15.08 3.51
CA GLY A 77 -5.94 14.19 3.00
C GLY A 77 -6.29 12.70 3.15
N PHE A 78 -6.86 12.27 4.27
CA PHE A 78 -7.37 10.90 4.43
C PHE A 78 -8.55 10.58 3.50
N ILE A 79 -9.46 11.53 3.31
CA ILE A 79 -10.58 11.40 2.36
C ILE A 79 -10.05 11.26 0.93
N VAL A 80 -9.10 12.11 0.53
CA VAL A 80 -8.52 12.03 -0.83
C VAL A 80 -7.75 10.73 -1.03
N ALA A 81 -7.07 10.23 0.00
CA ALA A 81 -6.40 8.93 -0.05
C ALA A 81 -7.39 7.76 -0.26
N SER A 82 -8.55 7.77 0.42
CA SER A 82 -9.58 6.73 0.25
C SER A 82 -10.20 6.75 -1.15
N MET A 83 -10.33 7.94 -1.76
CA MET A 83 -10.85 8.10 -3.12
C MET A 83 -9.98 7.53 -4.24
N THR A 84 -8.78 7.01 -3.93
CA THR A 84 -7.98 6.20 -4.87
C THR A 84 -8.61 4.82 -5.14
N LEU A 85 -9.62 4.43 -4.35
CA LEU A 85 -10.30 3.13 -4.44
C LEU A 85 -9.33 1.94 -4.35
N SER A 86 -8.22 2.13 -3.66
CA SER A 86 -7.35 1.03 -3.25
C SER A 86 -7.88 0.42 -1.96
N SER A 87 -8.12 -0.90 -1.97
CA SER A 87 -8.59 -1.65 -0.78
C SER A 87 -7.82 -1.32 0.50
N ALA A 88 -6.49 -1.34 0.45
CA ALA A 88 -5.65 -1.00 1.60
C ALA A 88 -5.72 0.48 1.96
N ALA A 89 -5.87 1.39 1.00
CA ALA A 89 -6.03 2.82 1.27
C ALA A 89 -7.32 3.14 2.00
N VAL A 90 -8.43 2.59 1.52
CA VAL A 90 -9.76 2.79 2.10
C VAL A 90 -9.78 2.25 3.54
N LEU A 91 -9.19 1.08 3.77
CA LEU A 91 -9.08 0.51 5.11
C LEU A 91 -8.18 1.33 6.05
N ILE A 92 -6.97 1.69 5.59
CA ILE A 92 -6.01 2.44 6.41
C ILE A 92 -6.57 3.82 6.74
N SER A 93 -7.10 4.55 5.76
CA SER A 93 -7.73 5.86 6.00
C SER A 93 -8.94 5.78 6.93
N GLY A 94 -9.81 4.78 6.75
CA GLY A 94 -10.94 4.53 7.66
C GLY A 94 -10.52 4.25 9.10
N LEU A 95 -9.55 3.34 9.29
CA LEU A 95 -8.96 3.06 10.62
C LEU A 95 -8.27 4.29 11.21
N SER A 96 -7.52 5.03 10.41
CA SER A 96 -6.78 6.22 10.85
C SER A 96 -7.74 7.28 11.36
N LEU A 97 -8.83 7.54 10.62
CA LEU A 97 -9.88 8.46 11.04
C LEU A 97 -10.55 8.00 12.33
N LEU A 98 -10.88 6.71 12.46
CA LEU A 98 -11.44 6.15 13.68
C LEU A 98 -10.52 6.37 14.89
N VAL A 99 -9.22 6.05 14.76
CA VAL A 99 -8.23 6.23 15.83
C VAL A 99 -8.12 7.70 16.21
N LEU A 100 -7.99 8.60 15.25
CA LEU A 100 -7.90 10.04 15.52
C LEU A 100 -9.13 10.54 16.28
N VAL A 101 -10.32 10.05 15.94
CA VAL A 101 -11.59 10.46 16.55
C VAL A 101 -11.81 9.87 17.95
N LEU A 102 -11.33 8.65 18.18
CA LEU A 102 -11.42 7.99 19.50
C LEU A 102 -10.44 8.59 20.51
N PHE A 103 -9.24 8.95 20.06
CA PHE A 103 -8.15 9.36 20.95
C PHE A 103 -7.93 10.87 21.04
N ASP A 104 -8.43 11.67 20.10
CA ASP A 104 -8.35 13.12 20.20
C ASP A 104 -9.42 13.68 21.15
N LYS A 105 -8.95 14.37 22.19
CA LYS A 105 -9.79 14.99 23.22
C LYS A 105 -10.16 16.45 22.88
N THR A 106 -9.59 17.01 21.81
CA THR A 106 -9.65 18.44 21.52
C THR A 106 -10.54 18.77 20.31
N PHE A 107 -10.23 18.24 19.11
CA PHE A 107 -10.90 18.63 17.87
C PHE A 107 -12.24 17.91 17.65
N PHE A 108 -12.32 16.63 18.01
CA PHE A 108 -13.52 15.79 17.84
C PHE A 108 -14.44 15.74 19.06
N LYS A 109 -14.67 16.87 19.74
CA LYS A 109 -15.69 16.91 20.81
C LYS A 109 -17.11 16.68 20.29
N ASN A 110 -17.35 17.00 19.02
CA ASN A 110 -18.67 16.87 18.42
C ASN A 110 -19.02 15.39 18.16
N ILE A 111 -20.06 14.91 18.85
CA ILE A 111 -20.58 13.55 18.73
C ILE A 111 -20.93 13.17 17.29
N TYR A 112 -21.41 14.12 16.48
CA TYR A 112 -21.77 13.87 15.08
C TYR A 112 -20.56 13.48 14.24
N ILE A 113 -19.40 14.08 14.49
CA ILE A 113 -18.17 13.74 13.76
C ILE A 113 -17.68 12.35 14.18
N LYS A 114 -17.87 11.98 15.46
CA LYS A 114 -17.56 10.63 15.94
C LYS A 114 -18.40 9.57 15.25
N ILE A 115 -19.71 9.80 15.21
CA ILE A 115 -20.68 8.92 14.54
C ILE A 115 -20.35 8.82 13.05
N PHE A 116 -20.13 9.95 12.37
CA PHE A 116 -19.78 9.97 10.94
C PHE A 116 -18.50 9.19 10.64
N SER A 117 -17.45 9.37 11.46
CA SER A 117 -16.18 8.67 11.27
C SER A 117 -16.29 7.18 11.56
N PHE A 118 -17.12 6.78 12.52
CA PHE A 118 -17.45 5.38 12.75
C PHE A 118 -18.18 4.76 11.55
N PHE A 119 -19.19 5.45 11.00
CA PHE A 119 -19.88 5.00 9.79
C PHE A 119 -18.94 4.89 8.59
N LEU A 120 -18.03 5.86 8.41
CA LEU A 120 -16.99 5.78 7.38
C LEU A 120 -16.09 4.57 7.56
N PHE A 121 -15.67 4.27 8.81
CA PHE A 121 -14.88 3.08 9.09
C PHE A 121 -15.66 1.79 8.78
N VAL A 122 -16.91 1.66 9.23
CA VAL A 122 -17.74 0.49 8.92
C VAL A 122 -17.96 0.34 7.43
N SER A 123 -18.21 1.44 6.71
CA SER A 123 -18.33 1.44 5.25
C SER A 123 -17.03 1.07 4.54
N SER A 124 -15.88 1.47 5.09
CA SER A 124 -14.56 1.08 4.57
C SER A 124 -14.32 -0.42 4.75
N LEU A 125 -14.74 -0.98 5.90
CA LEU A 125 -14.63 -2.40 6.21
C LEU A 125 -15.54 -3.22 5.28
N SER A 126 -16.80 -2.82 5.13
CA SER A 126 -17.75 -3.51 4.25
C SER A 126 -17.29 -3.48 2.79
N TYR A 127 -16.77 -2.35 2.32
CA TYR A 127 -16.17 -2.21 0.99
C TYR A 127 -15.01 -3.19 0.78
N VAL A 128 -14.08 -3.30 1.73
CA VAL A 128 -12.94 -4.22 1.64
C VAL A 128 -13.41 -5.67 1.63
N VAL A 129 -14.38 -6.02 2.48
CA VAL A 129 -14.93 -7.38 2.53
C VAL A 129 -15.61 -7.73 1.20
N LEU A 130 -16.46 -6.85 0.66
CA LEU A 130 -17.14 -7.07 -0.61
C LEU A 130 -16.15 -7.26 -1.76
N LEU A 131 -15.16 -6.37 -1.89
CA LEU A 131 -14.11 -6.53 -2.90
C LEU A 131 -13.30 -7.82 -2.73
N THR A 132 -13.05 -8.24 -1.49
CA THR A 132 -12.32 -9.48 -1.23
C THR A 132 -13.16 -10.68 -1.65
N VAL A 133 -14.46 -10.68 -1.38
CA VAL A 133 -15.38 -11.73 -1.82
C VAL A 133 -15.44 -11.77 -3.35
N ASP A 134 -15.60 -10.63 -4.02
CA ASP A 134 -15.64 -10.58 -5.50
C ASP A 134 -14.32 -11.03 -6.13
N ARG A 135 -13.17 -10.73 -5.52
CA ARG A 135 -11.86 -11.19 -6.00
C ARG A 135 -11.60 -12.67 -5.79
N ILE A 136 -12.24 -13.28 -4.78
CA ILE A 136 -12.10 -14.71 -4.48
C ILE A 136 -13.10 -15.54 -5.30
N PHE A 137 -14.34 -15.07 -5.43
CA PHE A 137 -15.44 -15.87 -5.97
C PHE A 137 -16.00 -15.32 -7.29
N GLY A 138 -15.79 -14.04 -7.59
CA GLY A 138 -16.47 -13.35 -8.69
C GLY A 138 -15.84 -13.53 -10.07
N ASN A 139 -14.63 -14.08 -10.19
CA ASN A 139 -13.87 -14.20 -11.46
C ASN A 139 -13.72 -12.89 -12.26
N THR A 140 -14.06 -11.72 -11.68
CA THR A 140 -14.07 -10.42 -12.36
C THR A 140 -12.73 -9.71 -12.31
N GLU A 141 -11.88 -10.05 -11.34
CA GLU A 141 -10.49 -9.58 -11.22
C GLU A 141 -9.53 -10.76 -11.21
N TYR A 142 -8.22 -10.48 -11.08
CA TYR A 142 -7.22 -11.54 -10.93
C TYR A 142 -7.52 -12.37 -9.67
N ASP A 143 -7.44 -13.69 -9.80
CA ASP A 143 -7.62 -14.62 -8.69
C ASP A 143 -6.47 -14.44 -7.68
N MET A 144 -6.79 -13.80 -6.56
CA MET A 144 -5.82 -13.51 -5.50
C MET A 144 -5.26 -14.77 -4.83
N ILE A 145 -6.04 -15.85 -4.77
CA ILE A 145 -5.64 -17.09 -4.12
C ILE A 145 -4.79 -17.89 -5.08
N SER A 146 -5.24 -18.09 -6.31
CA SER A 146 -4.51 -18.83 -7.33
C SER A 146 -3.16 -18.17 -7.64
N SER A 147 -3.12 -16.84 -7.82
CA SER A 147 -1.86 -16.13 -8.07
C SER A 147 -0.82 -16.34 -6.96
N ARG A 148 -1.21 -16.25 -5.68
CA ARG A 148 -0.32 -16.51 -4.54
C ARG A 148 0.06 -17.98 -4.41
N THR A 149 -0.91 -18.88 -4.60
CA THR A 149 -0.68 -20.33 -4.53
C THR A 149 0.32 -20.75 -5.59
N ASN A 150 0.25 -20.20 -6.80
CA ASN A 150 1.18 -20.48 -7.88
C ASN A 150 2.57 -19.91 -7.63
N ILE A 151 2.70 -18.75 -6.98
CA ILE A 151 4.01 -18.26 -6.52
C ILE A 151 4.63 -19.26 -5.55
N PHE A 152 3.89 -19.70 -4.53
CA PHE A 152 4.42 -20.66 -3.56
C PHE A 152 4.75 -22.00 -4.19
N ARG A 153 3.94 -22.45 -5.14
CA ARG A 153 4.18 -23.69 -5.88
C ARG A 153 5.42 -23.60 -6.75
N TYR A 154 5.58 -22.50 -7.50
CA TYR A 154 6.79 -22.22 -8.26
C TYR A 154 8.04 -22.20 -7.37
N LEU A 155 7.96 -21.53 -6.22
CA LEU A 155 9.04 -21.47 -5.23
C LEU A 155 9.34 -22.82 -4.57
N TYR A 156 8.36 -23.71 -4.50
CA TYR A 156 8.54 -25.06 -3.95
C TYR A 156 9.16 -26.02 -4.97
N GLU A 157 8.79 -25.90 -6.23
CA GLU A 157 9.23 -26.77 -7.33
C GLU A 157 10.54 -26.31 -7.99
N GLN A 158 11.12 -25.19 -7.56
CA GLN A 158 12.40 -24.71 -8.09
C GLN A 158 13.56 -25.65 -7.75
N ASP A 159 14.57 -25.67 -8.62
CA ASP A 159 15.79 -26.45 -8.40
C ASP A 159 16.48 -26.08 -7.07
N TRP A 160 17.14 -27.08 -6.46
CA TRP A 160 17.79 -26.93 -5.16
C TRP A 160 18.76 -25.73 -5.09
N ILE A 161 19.49 -25.45 -6.17
CA ILE A 161 20.40 -24.29 -6.23
C ILE A 161 19.62 -22.99 -6.05
N ASN A 162 18.52 -22.81 -6.77
CA ASN A 162 17.68 -21.62 -6.69
C ASN A 162 16.92 -21.56 -5.36
N TYR A 163 16.58 -22.71 -4.77
CA TYR A 163 16.01 -22.78 -3.43
C TYR A 163 16.97 -22.22 -2.36
N PHE A 164 18.25 -22.57 -2.44
CA PHE A 164 19.25 -22.11 -1.46
C PHE A 164 19.77 -20.70 -1.71
N PHE A 165 20.08 -20.36 -2.97
CA PHE A 165 20.76 -19.12 -3.34
C PHE A 165 19.87 -18.10 -4.07
N GLY A 166 18.64 -18.49 -4.39
CA GLY A 166 17.68 -17.64 -5.10
C GLY A 166 17.92 -17.59 -6.60
N ASN A 167 17.06 -16.84 -7.27
CA ASN A 167 17.11 -16.61 -8.72
C ASN A 167 17.94 -15.36 -9.06
N GLY A 168 18.58 -14.73 -8.08
CA GLY A 168 19.23 -13.44 -8.21
C GLY A 168 18.26 -12.26 -8.06
N ILE A 169 18.80 -11.06 -7.86
CA ILE A 169 18.01 -9.80 -7.90
C ILE A 169 17.71 -9.50 -9.36
N LEU A 170 16.77 -10.26 -9.94
CA LEU A 170 16.35 -10.12 -11.33
C LEU A 170 15.09 -9.27 -11.41
N ILE A 171 15.13 -8.29 -12.29
CA ILE A 171 13.92 -7.73 -12.89
C ILE A 171 13.58 -8.67 -14.05
N LEU A 172 12.65 -9.60 -13.86
CA LEU A 172 12.11 -10.43 -14.93
C LEU A 172 11.65 -9.52 -16.09
N LYS A 173 12.35 -9.58 -17.22
CA LYS A 173 11.95 -8.86 -18.43
C LYS A 173 10.69 -9.46 -19.05
N ASN A 174 10.55 -10.78 -18.94
CA ASN A 174 9.40 -11.54 -19.42
C ASN A 174 8.74 -12.26 -18.23
N PRO A 175 7.41 -12.38 -18.21
CA PRO A 175 6.71 -13.14 -17.18
C PRO A 175 7.13 -14.61 -17.20
N ILE A 176 7.16 -15.23 -16.02
CA ILE A 176 7.33 -16.68 -15.88
C ILE A 176 5.96 -17.32 -16.07
N ILE A 177 5.80 -18.17 -17.07
CA ILE A 177 4.57 -18.92 -17.27
C ILE A 177 4.64 -20.19 -16.44
N TYR A 178 3.74 -20.31 -15.46
CA TYR A 178 3.69 -21.48 -14.58
C TYR A 178 2.24 -21.92 -14.38
N SER A 179 1.95 -23.20 -14.70
CA SER A 179 0.59 -23.76 -14.67
C SER A 179 -0.45 -22.94 -15.46
N GLY A 180 -0.04 -22.35 -16.59
CA GLY A 180 -0.90 -21.52 -17.44
C GLY A 180 -1.16 -20.10 -16.92
N ILE A 181 -0.50 -19.68 -15.83
CA ILE A 181 -0.61 -18.34 -15.26
C ILE A 181 0.74 -17.62 -15.40
N GLU A 182 0.66 -16.35 -15.83
CA GLU A 182 1.81 -15.48 -15.96
C GLU A 182 2.17 -14.85 -14.61
N ILE A 183 3.35 -15.18 -14.11
CA ILE A 183 3.92 -14.62 -12.88
C ILE A 183 4.90 -13.50 -13.28
N TYR A 184 4.56 -12.27 -12.91
CA TYR A 184 5.37 -11.09 -13.15
C TYR A 184 6.17 -10.71 -11.90
N ASN A 185 7.18 -9.83 -12.05
CA ASN A 185 7.92 -9.29 -10.90
C ASN A 185 7.03 -8.66 -9.84
N TYR A 186 6.01 -7.93 -10.27
CA TYR A 186 5.10 -7.25 -9.34
C TYR A 186 4.32 -8.28 -8.51
N THR A 187 4.07 -9.48 -9.02
CA THR A 187 3.34 -10.53 -8.29
C THR A 187 4.14 -11.02 -7.08
N PHE A 188 5.48 -11.14 -7.20
CA PHE A 188 6.36 -11.44 -6.06
C PHE A 188 6.44 -10.28 -5.06
N ARG A 189 6.57 -9.04 -5.54
CA ARG A 189 6.61 -7.82 -4.70
C ARG A 189 5.31 -7.59 -3.93
N ASP A 190 4.19 -7.93 -4.55
CA ASP A 190 2.85 -7.83 -3.97
C ASP A 190 2.53 -8.91 -2.94
N SER A 191 3.30 -9.99 -2.94
CA SER A 191 3.16 -11.10 -1.99
C SER A 191 3.95 -10.88 -0.68
N GLY A 192 4.67 -9.76 -0.58
CA GLY A 192 5.40 -9.33 0.63
C GLY A 192 6.92 -9.43 0.48
N PHE A 193 7.65 -8.68 1.30
CA PHE A 193 9.12 -8.60 1.22
C PHE A 193 9.80 -9.96 1.35
N PHE A 194 9.33 -10.83 2.25
CA PHE A 194 9.95 -12.15 2.46
C PHE A 194 9.82 -13.06 1.27
N VAL A 195 8.68 -13.04 0.58
CA VAL A 195 8.49 -13.80 -0.66
C VAL A 195 9.44 -13.30 -1.74
N ASN A 196 9.54 -11.97 -1.90
CA ASN A 196 10.47 -11.37 -2.85
C ASN A 196 11.95 -11.63 -2.51
N LEU A 197 12.31 -11.56 -1.22
CA LEU A 197 13.67 -11.82 -0.74
C LEU A 197 14.05 -13.29 -0.94
N PHE A 198 13.14 -14.22 -0.63
CA PHE A 198 13.33 -15.65 -0.86
C PHE A 198 13.48 -15.96 -2.34
N PHE A 199 12.62 -15.41 -3.21
CA PHE A 199 12.74 -15.55 -4.65
C PHE A 199 14.12 -15.05 -5.16
N SER A 200 14.58 -13.90 -4.65
CA SER A 200 15.80 -13.24 -5.13
C SER A 200 17.09 -13.86 -4.59
N THR A 201 17.10 -14.31 -3.33
CA THR A 201 18.34 -14.68 -2.60
C THR A 201 18.28 -16.04 -1.91
N GLY A 202 17.17 -16.77 -2.06
CA GLY A 202 16.97 -18.10 -1.51
C GLY A 202 16.89 -18.10 0.01
N ILE A 203 16.92 -19.31 0.59
CA ILE A 203 16.84 -19.48 2.03
C ILE A 203 18.05 -18.88 2.75
N VAL A 204 19.24 -18.91 2.12
CA VAL A 204 20.47 -18.37 2.71
C VAL A 204 20.35 -16.86 2.91
N GLY A 205 19.86 -16.14 1.90
CA GLY A 205 19.65 -14.70 2.00
C GLY A 205 18.58 -14.33 3.03
N VAL A 206 17.49 -15.09 3.11
CA VAL A 206 16.44 -14.88 4.14
C VAL A 206 16.99 -15.07 5.55
N VAL A 207 17.72 -16.17 5.81
CA VAL A 207 18.32 -16.45 7.12
C VAL A 207 19.33 -15.36 7.49
N PHE A 208 20.20 -14.98 6.55
CA PHE A 208 21.18 -13.92 6.76
C PHE A 208 20.50 -12.59 7.09
N PHE A 209 19.43 -12.24 6.38
CA PHE A 209 18.67 -11.02 6.63
C PHE A 209 18.00 -11.01 8.01
N ILE A 210 17.39 -12.12 8.43
CA ILE A 210 16.77 -12.24 9.76
C ILE A 210 17.85 -12.11 10.85
N PHE A 211 18.99 -12.79 10.67
CA PHE A 211 20.11 -12.71 11.61
C PHE A 211 20.67 -11.29 11.70
N TRP A 212 20.93 -10.63 10.57
CA TRP A 212 21.34 -9.24 10.51
C TRP A 212 20.33 -8.31 11.20
N SER A 213 19.04 -8.50 10.94
CA SER A 213 17.96 -7.71 11.56
C SER A 213 17.97 -7.88 13.09
N LYS A 214 18.18 -9.10 13.58
CA LYS A 214 18.30 -9.39 15.02
C LYS A 214 19.52 -8.72 15.65
N LEU A 215 20.66 -8.68 14.95
CA LEU A 215 21.86 -7.99 15.42
C LEU A 215 21.65 -6.47 15.53
N LYS A 216 20.87 -5.88 14.63
CA LYS A 216 20.57 -4.44 14.64
C LYS A 216 19.46 -4.07 15.62
N ILE A 217 18.44 -4.91 15.77
CA ILE A 217 17.26 -4.64 16.60
C ILE A 217 17.34 -5.45 17.90
N LYS A 218 17.84 -4.81 18.96
CA LYS A 218 18.04 -5.46 20.27
C LYS A 218 16.72 -5.88 20.93
N LYS A 219 15.70 -5.01 20.90
CA LYS A 219 14.40 -5.24 21.55
C LYS A 219 13.52 -6.19 20.72
N MET A 220 13.13 -7.32 21.29
CA MET A 220 12.34 -8.34 20.56
C MET A 220 11.00 -7.82 20.06
N SER A 221 10.31 -6.95 20.82
CA SER A 221 9.04 -6.38 20.36
C SER A 221 9.20 -5.57 19.08
N LEU A 222 10.30 -4.81 18.95
CA LEU A 222 10.59 -4.01 17.76
C LEU A 222 10.98 -4.90 16.58
N LEU A 223 11.69 -6.01 16.82
CA LEU A 223 12.03 -6.97 15.78
C LEU A 223 10.76 -7.63 15.22
N ILE A 224 9.85 -8.06 16.08
CA ILE A 224 8.57 -8.66 15.65
C ILE A 224 7.77 -7.67 14.83
N ILE A 225 7.62 -6.42 15.30
CA ILE A 225 6.93 -5.36 14.55
C ILE A 225 7.60 -5.12 13.20
N PHE A 226 8.93 -5.05 13.16
CA PHE A 226 9.69 -4.89 11.91
C PHE A 226 9.44 -6.03 10.92
N LEU A 227 9.48 -7.29 11.37
CA LEU A 227 9.19 -8.46 10.53
C LEU A 227 7.73 -8.47 10.02
N ILE A 228 6.78 -8.04 10.84
CA ILE A 228 5.37 -7.90 10.43
C ILE A 228 5.23 -6.82 9.35
N ILE A 229 5.85 -5.66 9.54
CA ILE A 229 5.81 -4.55 8.56
C ILE A 229 6.39 -5.01 7.22
N LEU A 230 7.48 -5.77 7.22
CA LEU A 230 8.09 -6.29 6.00
C LEU A 230 7.19 -7.27 5.23
N ASN A 231 6.23 -7.94 5.88
CA ASN A 231 5.25 -8.74 5.14
C ASN A 231 4.24 -7.90 4.34
N SER A 232 4.26 -6.57 4.50
CA SER A 232 3.51 -5.67 3.64
C SER A 232 4.08 -5.65 2.22
N LYS A 233 3.23 -5.27 1.26
CA LYS A 233 3.66 -5.05 -0.13
C LYS A 233 4.89 -4.14 -0.19
N TYR A 234 5.85 -4.47 -1.05
CA TYR A 234 7.09 -3.72 -1.18
C TYR A 234 6.86 -2.22 -1.46
N ASP A 235 5.84 -1.90 -2.25
CA ASP A 235 5.49 -0.51 -2.58
C ASP A 235 4.94 0.29 -1.38
N TYR A 236 4.46 -0.39 -0.33
CA TYR A 236 4.12 0.24 0.94
C TYR A 236 5.36 0.53 1.82
N LEU A 237 6.49 -0.14 1.57
CA LEU A 237 7.73 0.09 2.33
C LEU A 237 8.44 1.37 1.90
N GLN A 238 8.32 1.80 0.64
CA GLN A 238 8.91 3.06 0.15
C GLN A 238 8.42 4.27 0.96
N PRO A 239 7.10 4.48 1.15
CA PRO A 239 6.63 5.57 1.98
C PRO A 239 6.95 5.41 3.48
N VAL A 240 7.02 4.19 4.01
CA VAL A 240 7.48 3.93 5.39
C VAL A 240 8.94 4.35 5.56
N PHE A 241 9.78 4.11 4.56
CA PHE A 241 11.15 4.58 4.52
C PHE A 241 11.22 6.13 4.52
N TRP A 242 10.40 6.79 3.71
CA TRP A 242 10.30 8.26 3.72
C TRP A 242 9.79 8.81 5.07
N MET A 243 8.85 8.13 5.73
CA MET A 243 8.41 8.46 7.09
C MET A 243 9.55 8.33 8.10
N LEU A 244 10.36 7.28 8.00
CA LEU A 244 11.52 7.09 8.87
C LEU A 244 12.53 8.23 8.70
N ILE A 245 12.84 8.61 7.45
CA ILE A 245 13.68 9.78 7.15
C ILE A 245 13.08 11.07 7.72
N PHE A 246 11.79 11.29 7.50
CA PHE A 246 11.09 12.50 7.93
C PHE A 246 10.97 12.62 9.46
N CYS A 247 10.61 11.54 10.15
CA CYS A 247 10.55 11.52 11.61
C CYS A 247 11.94 11.69 12.22
N VAL A 248 12.99 11.08 11.64
CA VAL A 248 14.37 11.28 12.09
C VAL A 248 14.80 12.72 11.87
N SER A 249 14.54 13.30 10.69
CA SER A 249 14.93 14.68 10.38
C SER A 249 14.25 15.70 11.29
N ILE A 250 12.96 15.53 11.59
CA ILE A 250 12.24 16.38 12.55
C ILE A 250 12.72 16.13 13.99
N SER A 251 12.95 14.88 14.41
CA SER A 251 13.42 14.59 15.77
C SER A 251 14.82 15.17 16.04
N SER A 252 15.64 15.31 15.00
CA SER A 252 16.95 15.98 15.06
C SER A 252 16.84 17.50 15.07
N TYR A 253 15.73 18.05 14.56
CA TYR A 253 15.35 19.44 14.74
C TYR A 253 14.78 19.63 16.14
N LYS A 254 15.63 20.02 17.11
CA LYS A 254 15.13 20.70 18.31
C LYS A 254 14.25 21.86 17.82
N ILE A 255 12.94 21.78 18.04
CA ILE A 255 12.00 22.88 17.80
C ILE A 255 12.42 24.00 18.74
N LYS A 256 13.35 24.84 18.27
CA LYS A 256 13.68 26.11 18.89
C LYS A 256 12.54 27.06 18.56
N GLY A 257 11.63 27.21 19.53
CA GLY A 257 10.72 28.34 19.60
C GLY A 257 9.40 28.15 18.88
N TYR A 258 8.41 27.64 19.60
CA TYR A 258 7.09 28.25 19.64
C TYR A 258 6.70 28.33 21.12
N LYS A 259 6.74 29.56 21.66
CA LYS A 259 6.01 29.97 22.86
C LYS A 259 4.67 30.51 22.39
#